data_AF-A0A2D6TPB5-F1
#
_entry.id   AF-A0A2D6TPB5-F1
#
_cell.length_a   1.000
_cell.length_b   1.000
_cell.length_c   1.000
_cell.angle_alpha   90.00
_cell.angle_beta   90.00
_cell.angle_gamma   90.00
#
_symmetry.space_group_name_H-M   'P 1'
#
loop_
_entity.id
_entity.type
_entity.pdbx_description
1 polymer ?
#
loop_
_entity_poly.entity_id
_entity_poly.type
_entity_poly.pdbx_seq_one_letter_code
_entity_poly.pdbx_strand_id
1 'polypeptide(L)'
;MLTKKQVEEIKEHLEKAQNPLFFFDNDNDGLCSFLLLQKYIGRGKGIPIKSFPELTPDYFRKIKELNADYIFILDKPVISKEFFKEVRQINVPIVWIDHHIIDKDNIPDFVNYYNPLFNNINELKKEFNKSRDGEPTTYLCYQVSQKKRRFVDCSYWLYLR
;
A
#
# COMPACT_ATOMS: atom_id res chain seq x y z
N MET A 1 -1.10 -3.69 13.46
CA MET A 1 -0.30 -4.52 12.52
C MET A 1 -1.19 -5.22 11.51
N LEU A 2 -0.68 -5.51 10.30
CA LEU A 2 -1.39 -6.30 9.29
C LEU A 2 -1.48 -7.77 9.71
N THR A 3 -2.59 -8.43 9.35
CA THR A 3 -2.74 -9.89 9.50
C THR A 3 -1.92 -10.63 8.45
N LYS A 4 -1.60 -11.92 8.68
CA LYS A 4 -0.88 -12.76 7.71
C LYS A 4 -1.60 -12.82 6.36
N LYS A 5 -2.93 -12.94 6.38
CA LYS A 5 -3.77 -12.95 5.17
C LYS A 5 -3.63 -11.65 4.38
N GLN A 6 -3.72 -10.49 5.05
CA GLN A 6 -3.53 -9.20 4.39
C GLN A 6 -2.13 -9.05 3.79
N VAL A 7 -1.10 -9.50 4.51
CA VAL A 7 0.28 -9.49 3.99
C VAL A 7 0.40 -10.34 2.72
N GLU A 8 -0.22 -11.52 2.69
CA GLU A 8 -0.24 -12.40 1.52
C GLU A 8 -1.01 -11.76 0.35
N GLU A 9 -2.19 -11.19 0.59
CA GLU A 9 -2.97 -10.50 -0.44
C GLU A 9 -2.22 -9.31 -1.04
N ILE A 10 -1.59 -8.46 -0.22
CA ILE A 10 -0.79 -7.32 -0.71
C ILE A 10 0.38 -7.84 -1.56
N LYS A 11 1.03 -8.94 -1.16
CA LYS A 11 2.07 -9.58 -1.97
C LYS A 11 1.52 -10.07 -3.32
N GLU A 12 0.37 -10.71 -3.34
CA GLU A 12 -0.25 -11.16 -4.58
C GLU A 12 -0.57 -10.00 -5.53
N HIS A 13 -1.08 -8.88 -5.00
CA HIS A 13 -1.30 -7.67 -5.78
C HIS A 13 0.01 -7.14 -6.40
N LEU A 14 1.07 -7.07 -5.59
CA LEU A 14 2.40 -6.63 -6.00
C LEU A 14 3.02 -7.53 -7.09
N GLU A 15 2.86 -8.85 -6.99
CA GLU A 15 3.37 -9.81 -7.98
C GLU A 15 2.59 -9.74 -9.32
N LYS A 16 1.27 -9.51 -9.27
CA LYS A 16 0.41 -9.36 -10.45
C LYS A 16 0.76 -8.11 -11.27
N ALA A 17 1.19 -7.04 -10.60
CA ALA A 17 1.53 -5.76 -11.23
C ALA A 17 2.81 -5.81 -12.06
N GLN A 18 2.75 -5.49 -13.35
CA GLN A 18 3.91 -5.39 -14.25
C GLN A 18 4.51 -3.98 -14.29
N ASN A 19 3.67 -2.94 -14.21
CA ASN A 19 4.07 -1.54 -14.20
C ASN A 19 3.30 -0.75 -13.11
N PRO A 20 3.49 -1.09 -11.83
CA PRO A 20 2.76 -0.45 -10.75
C PRO A 20 3.15 1.02 -10.58
N LEU A 21 2.15 1.85 -10.29
CA LEU A 21 2.32 3.24 -9.91
C LEU A 21 1.98 3.40 -8.43
N PHE A 22 2.93 3.94 -7.68
CA PHE A 22 2.79 4.22 -6.26
C PHE A 22 2.54 5.72 -6.05
N PHE A 23 1.38 6.07 -5.53
CA PHE A 23 1.13 7.38 -4.95
C PHE A 23 1.40 7.30 -3.45
N PHE A 24 2.14 8.25 -2.90
CA PHE A 24 2.51 8.24 -1.49
C PHE A 24 2.50 9.66 -0.92
N ASP A 25 2.22 9.82 0.38
CA ASP A 25 2.28 11.14 1.03
C ASP A 25 3.70 11.71 0.97
N ASN A 26 3.81 13.04 0.86
CA ASN A 26 5.09 13.72 0.65
C ASN A 26 5.85 13.96 1.96
N ASP A 27 5.95 12.92 2.77
CA ASP A 27 6.64 12.90 4.05
C ASP A 27 7.61 11.70 4.12
N ASN A 28 8.17 11.44 5.31
CA ASN A 28 9.11 10.33 5.47
C ASN A 28 8.40 8.97 5.51
N ASP A 29 7.17 8.89 6.02
CA ASP A 29 6.45 7.62 6.15
C ASP A 29 5.96 7.13 4.78
N GLY A 30 5.34 7.99 3.98
CA GLY A 30 4.98 7.73 2.59
C GLY A 30 6.18 7.35 1.71
N LEU A 31 7.28 8.13 1.78
CA LEU A 31 8.47 7.86 0.98
C LEU A 31 9.12 6.50 1.32
N CYS A 32 9.30 6.21 2.60
CA CYS A 32 9.90 4.94 3.03
C CYS A 32 9.02 3.74 2.66
N SER A 33 7.70 3.88 2.79
CA SER A 33 6.72 2.89 2.35
C SER A 33 6.88 2.54 0.87
N PHE A 34 6.95 3.55 0.01
CA PHE A 34 7.18 3.38 -1.42
C PHE A 34 8.50 2.63 -1.70
N LEU A 35 9.61 3.08 -1.11
CA LEU A 35 10.93 2.48 -1.33
C LEU A 35 10.97 0.99 -0.92
N LEU A 36 10.31 0.62 0.19
CA LEU A 36 10.23 -0.76 0.65
C LEU A 36 9.50 -1.66 -0.34
N LEU A 37 8.32 -1.23 -0.81
CA LEU A 37 7.53 -2.03 -1.75
C LEU A 37 8.17 -2.09 -3.13
N GLN A 38 8.67 -0.96 -3.64
CA GLN A 38 9.37 -0.90 -4.93
C GLN A 38 10.62 -1.80 -4.92
N LYS A 39 11.42 -1.77 -3.85
CA LYS A 39 12.59 -2.65 -3.68
C LYS A 39 12.20 -4.11 -3.59
N TYR A 40 11.05 -4.43 -2.98
CA TYR A 40 10.56 -5.80 -2.86
C TYR A 40 10.26 -6.41 -4.24
N ILE A 41 9.49 -5.71 -5.09
CA ILE A 41 9.12 -6.18 -6.45
C ILE A 41 10.17 -5.88 -7.52
N GLY A 42 11.09 -4.94 -7.29
CA GLY A 42 12.13 -4.52 -8.23
C GLY A 42 11.63 -3.69 -9.42
N ARG A 43 10.41 -3.14 -9.36
CA ARG A 43 9.77 -2.37 -10.45
C ARG A 43 8.75 -1.37 -9.94
N GLY A 44 8.21 -0.57 -10.86
CA GLY A 44 7.21 0.46 -10.59
C GLY A 44 7.78 1.86 -10.35
N LYS A 45 6.91 2.86 -10.46
CA LYS A 45 7.25 4.29 -10.33
C LYS A 45 6.56 4.90 -9.13
N GLY A 46 7.23 5.81 -8.44
CA GLY A 46 6.67 6.55 -7.31
C GLY A 46 6.34 7.99 -7.69
N ILE A 47 5.20 8.49 -7.24
CA ILE A 47 4.77 9.88 -7.37
C ILE A 47 4.38 10.42 -5.98
N PRO A 48 5.13 11.40 -5.44
CA PRO A 48 4.75 12.03 -4.18
C PRO A 48 3.49 12.88 -4.38
N ILE A 49 2.53 12.74 -3.47
CA ILE A 49 1.30 13.53 -3.42
C ILE A 49 1.63 14.83 -2.70
N LYS A 50 1.69 15.93 -3.45
CA LYS A 50 1.97 17.28 -2.93
C LYS A 50 0.71 18.08 -2.65
N SER A 51 -0.46 17.58 -3.05
CA SER A 51 -1.74 18.21 -2.77
C SER A 51 -2.13 17.95 -1.33
N PHE A 52 -2.55 19.01 -0.64
CA PHE A 52 -3.08 18.93 0.72
C PHE A 52 -4.53 19.46 0.71
N PRO A 53 -5.48 18.77 1.35
CA PRO A 53 -5.33 17.55 2.14
C PRO A 53 -5.46 16.24 1.35
N GLU A 54 -5.91 16.27 0.09
CA GLU A 54 -6.38 15.07 -0.63
C GLU A 54 -5.59 14.73 -1.91
N LEU A 55 -5.72 13.47 -2.37
CA LEU A 55 -5.33 13.05 -3.72
C LEU A 55 -6.39 13.52 -4.73
N THR A 56 -6.01 14.48 -5.57
CA THR A 56 -6.92 15.11 -6.55
C THR A 56 -6.94 14.37 -7.90
N PRO A 57 -7.94 14.65 -8.77
CA PRO A 57 -8.01 14.07 -10.12
C PRO A 57 -6.81 14.42 -11.01
N ASP A 58 -6.05 15.47 -10.71
CA ASP A 58 -4.87 15.85 -11.51
C ASP A 58 -3.82 14.72 -11.58
N TYR A 59 -3.75 13.87 -10.55
CA TYR A 59 -2.87 12.71 -10.50
C TYR A 59 -3.33 11.58 -11.43
N PHE A 60 -4.60 11.56 -11.85
CA PHE A 60 -5.10 10.58 -12.82
C PHE A 60 -4.34 10.67 -14.15
N ARG A 61 -3.92 11.87 -14.55
CA ARG A 61 -3.09 12.06 -15.75
C ARG A 61 -1.80 11.24 -15.69
N LYS A 62 -1.21 11.07 -14.49
CA LYS A 62 0.01 10.28 -14.29
C LYS A 62 -0.19 8.79 -14.53
N ILE A 63 -1.37 8.27 -14.23
CA ILE A 63 -1.73 6.86 -14.49
C ILE A 63 -1.65 6.59 -16.00
N LYS A 64 -2.22 7.49 -16.81
CA LYS A 64 -2.18 7.42 -18.27
C LYS A 64 -0.78 7.67 -18.84
N GLU A 65 -0.11 8.74 -18.42
CA GLU A 65 1.24 9.10 -18.89
C GLU A 65 2.26 7.97 -18.65
N LEU A 66 2.11 7.26 -17.53
CA LEU A 66 3.05 6.21 -17.13
C LEU A 66 2.59 4.80 -17.54
N ASN A 67 1.43 4.67 -18.18
CA ASN A 67 0.80 3.40 -18.56
C ASN A 67 0.72 2.41 -17.38
N ALA A 68 0.27 2.90 -16.22
CA ALA A 68 0.19 2.09 -15.02
C ALA A 68 -0.87 1.00 -15.14
N ASP A 69 -0.52 -0.23 -14.77
CA ASP A 69 -1.43 -1.38 -14.76
C ASP A 69 -1.93 -1.75 -13.36
N TYR A 70 -1.37 -1.09 -12.34
CA TYR A 70 -1.73 -1.24 -10.94
C TYR A 70 -1.47 0.06 -10.20
N ILE A 71 -2.34 0.39 -9.26
CA ILE A 71 -2.21 1.60 -8.45
C ILE A 71 -2.09 1.21 -6.98
N PHE A 72 -1.04 1.70 -6.34
CA PHE A 72 -0.83 1.61 -4.91
C PHE A 72 -0.90 3.02 -4.31
N ILE A 73 -1.73 3.20 -3.29
CA ILE A 73 -1.84 4.46 -2.56
C ILE A 73 -1.35 4.19 -1.14
N LEU A 74 -0.32 4.93 -0.72
CA LEU A 74 0.38 4.73 0.54
C LEU A 74 0.23 5.98 1.39
N ASP A 75 -0.14 5.79 2.65
CA ASP A 75 -0.06 6.82 3.69
C ASP A 75 -0.89 8.08 3.44
N LYS A 76 -1.95 7.96 2.63
CA LYS A 76 -2.82 9.08 2.27
C LYS A 76 -4.25 8.83 2.77
N PRO A 77 -4.79 9.61 3.73
CA PRO A 77 -6.12 9.38 4.28
C PRO A 77 -7.27 9.88 3.41
N VAL A 78 -7.06 10.94 2.63
CA VAL A 78 -8.13 11.60 1.88
C VAL A 78 -7.85 11.47 0.39
N ILE A 79 -8.81 10.85 -0.32
CA ILE A 79 -8.78 10.64 -1.77
C ILE A 79 -10.13 11.12 -2.32
N SER A 80 -10.11 11.91 -3.39
CA SER A 80 -11.33 12.44 -3.97
C SER A 80 -12.19 11.34 -4.61
N LYS A 81 -13.51 11.50 -4.57
CA LYS A 81 -14.45 10.56 -5.21
C LYS A 81 -14.29 10.56 -6.73
N GLU A 82 -13.92 11.70 -7.28
CA GLU A 82 -13.61 11.92 -8.69
C GLU A 82 -12.42 11.08 -9.13
N PHE A 83 -11.34 11.02 -8.33
CA PHE A 83 -10.19 10.17 -8.62
C PHE A 83 -10.59 8.70 -8.73
N PHE A 84 -11.36 8.18 -7.76
CA PHE A 84 -11.88 6.81 -7.81
C PHE A 84 -12.76 6.56 -9.05
N LYS A 85 -13.61 7.52 -9.40
CA LYS A 85 -14.48 7.42 -10.58
C LYS A 85 -13.68 7.30 -11.88
N GLU A 86 -12.63 8.09 -12.03
CA GLU A 86 -11.76 8.05 -13.22
C GLU A 86 -10.97 6.74 -13.31
N VAL A 87 -10.40 6.26 -12.21
CA VAL A 87 -9.68 4.99 -12.19
C VAL A 87 -10.60 3.80 -12.49
N ARG A 88 -11.84 3.83 -11.98
CA ARG A 88 -12.85 2.80 -12.27
C ARG A 88 -13.17 2.69 -13.76
N GLN A 89 -13.17 3.80 -14.50
CA GLN A 89 -13.45 3.79 -15.93
C GLN A 89 -12.39 3.05 -16.77
N ILE A 90 -11.14 3.02 -16.31
CA ILE A 90 -10.05 2.34 -17.00
C ILE A 90 -9.77 0.93 -16.43
N ASN A 91 -10.54 0.51 -15.42
CA ASN A 91 -10.48 -0.81 -14.80
C ASN A 91 -9.06 -1.20 -14.29
N VAL A 92 -8.32 -0.22 -13.77
CA VAL A 92 -7.02 -0.45 -13.14
C VAL A 92 -7.23 -0.76 -11.64
N PRO A 93 -6.69 -1.86 -11.10
CA PRO A 93 -6.84 -2.21 -9.70
C PRO A 93 -6.18 -1.18 -8.77
N ILE A 94 -6.84 -0.92 -7.63
CA ILE A 94 -6.32 -0.05 -6.57
C ILE A 94 -6.07 -0.88 -5.31
N VAL A 95 -4.89 -0.69 -4.74
CA VAL A 95 -4.52 -1.14 -3.40
C VAL A 95 -4.19 0.08 -2.57
N TRP A 96 -4.86 0.24 -1.45
CA TRP A 96 -4.67 1.39 -0.56
C TRP A 96 -4.24 0.89 0.81
N ILE A 97 -3.02 1.26 1.21
CA ILE A 97 -2.40 0.87 2.47
C ILE A 97 -2.23 2.15 3.30
N ASP A 98 -2.86 2.16 4.47
CA ASP A 98 -2.92 3.35 5.31
C ASP A 98 -3.06 2.96 6.79
N HIS A 99 -2.86 3.93 7.67
CA HIS A 99 -2.97 3.77 9.12
C HIS A 99 -3.80 4.88 9.80
N HIS A 100 -4.26 5.88 9.05
CA HIS A 100 -5.12 6.95 9.56
C HIS A 100 -6.55 6.47 9.86
N ILE A 101 -7.24 7.16 10.75
CA ILE A 101 -8.68 6.92 11.02
C ILE A 101 -9.49 7.64 9.94
N ILE A 102 -10.22 6.87 9.14
CA ILE A 102 -11.13 7.40 8.10
C ILE A 102 -12.51 6.77 8.20
N ASP A 103 -13.49 7.41 7.57
CA ASP A 103 -14.82 6.83 7.40
C ASP A 103 -14.80 5.76 6.31
N LYS A 104 -14.92 4.49 6.74
CA LYS A 104 -14.87 3.32 5.87
C LYS A 104 -16.00 3.29 4.85
N ASP A 105 -17.13 3.95 5.13
CA ASP A 105 -18.29 3.98 4.23
C ASP A 105 -18.02 4.81 2.97
N ASN A 106 -16.95 5.63 2.96
CA ASN A 106 -16.52 6.38 1.78
C ASN A 106 -15.57 5.62 0.85
N ILE A 107 -15.14 4.41 1.22
CA ILE A 107 -14.22 3.61 0.42
C ILE A 107 -15.02 2.77 -0.58
N PRO A 108 -14.80 2.93 -1.90
CA PRO A 108 -15.53 2.14 -2.89
C PRO A 108 -15.19 0.64 -2.82
N ASP A 109 -16.18 -0.23 -3.08
CA ASP A 109 -16.04 -1.69 -2.99
C ASP A 109 -14.92 -2.31 -3.84
N PHE A 110 -14.53 -1.64 -4.93
CA PHE A 110 -13.49 -2.14 -5.84
C PHE A 110 -12.06 -1.83 -5.35
N VAL A 111 -11.91 -1.11 -4.24
CA VAL A 111 -10.62 -0.73 -3.66
C VAL A 111 -10.20 -1.78 -2.64
N ASN A 112 -9.00 -2.36 -2.82
CA ASN A 112 -8.43 -3.28 -1.84
C ASN A 112 -7.77 -2.44 -0.74
N TYR A 113 -8.55 -2.17 0.32
CA TYR A 113 -8.12 -1.30 1.42
C TYR A 113 -7.56 -2.09 2.61
N TYR A 114 -6.37 -1.69 3.05
CA TYR A 114 -5.61 -2.32 4.12
C TYR A 114 -5.24 -1.29 5.19
N ASN A 115 -5.93 -1.36 6.33
CA ASN A 115 -5.58 -0.56 7.50
C ASN A 115 -5.79 -1.39 8.78
N PRO A 116 -4.74 -1.58 9.60
CA PRO A 116 -4.80 -2.37 10.81
C PRO A 116 -5.85 -1.96 11.83
N LEU A 117 -6.24 -0.68 11.86
CA LEU A 117 -7.23 -0.17 12.79
C LEU A 117 -8.59 -0.89 12.63
N PHE A 118 -8.90 -1.39 11.42
CA PHE A 118 -10.15 -2.08 11.14
C PHE A 118 -10.08 -3.60 11.30
N ASN A 119 -8.94 -4.16 11.74
CA ASN A 119 -8.78 -5.61 11.91
C ASN A 119 -9.62 -6.17 13.08
N ASN A 120 -9.79 -5.40 14.16
CA ASN A 120 -10.53 -5.81 15.36
C ASN A 120 -11.71 -4.87 15.65
N ILE A 121 -12.77 -4.94 14.83
CA ILE A 121 -14.01 -4.16 15.01
C ILE A 121 -14.62 -4.35 16.41
N ASN A 122 -14.43 -5.53 17.03
CA ASN A 122 -14.97 -5.85 18.36
C ASN A 122 -14.18 -5.21 19.51
N GLU A 123 -12.91 -4.87 19.34
CA GLU A 123 -12.09 -4.19 20.36
C GLU A 123 -12.13 -2.66 20.24
N LEU A 124 -12.52 -2.14 19.07
CA LEU A 124 -12.68 -0.71 18.81
C LEU A 124 -13.75 -0.05 19.69
N LYS A 125 -14.77 -0.79 20.15
CA LYS A 125 -15.82 -0.24 21.02
C LYS A 125 -15.41 -0.11 22.50
N LYS A 126 -14.28 -0.69 22.92
CA LYS A 126 -13.93 -0.82 24.35
C LYS A 126 -12.94 0.23 24.88
N GLU A 127 -12.25 0.97 24.01
CA GLU A 127 -11.23 1.94 24.42
C GLU A 127 -11.32 3.24 23.61
N PHE A 128 -12.42 3.97 23.78
CA PHE A 128 -12.62 5.29 23.15
C PHE A 128 -11.67 6.40 23.65
N ASN A 129 -10.72 6.12 24.55
CA ASN A 129 -9.92 7.13 25.26
C ASN A 129 -8.39 6.99 25.12
N LYS A 130 -7.88 6.22 24.16
CA LYS A 130 -6.44 6.17 23.88
C LYS A 130 -6.21 6.63 22.44
N SER A 131 -5.35 7.62 22.25
CA SER A 131 -4.80 8.00 20.95
C SER A 131 -4.18 6.75 20.30
N ARG A 132 -4.94 6.12 19.41
CA ARG A 132 -4.56 4.88 18.74
C ARG A 132 -4.14 5.23 17.33
N ASP A 133 -2.99 5.88 17.20
CA ASP A 133 -2.33 5.93 15.92
C ASP A 133 -1.92 4.50 15.58
N GLY A 134 -2.38 4.01 14.42
CA GLY A 134 -1.92 2.73 13.91
C GLY A 134 -0.41 2.78 13.67
N GLU A 135 0.24 1.61 13.68
CA GLU A 135 1.65 1.51 13.24
C GLU A 135 1.83 2.24 11.90
N PRO A 136 2.92 3.01 11.72
CA PRO A 136 3.15 3.82 10.53
C PRO A 136 3.09 2.98 9.26
N THR A 137 2.69 3.58 8.14
CA THR A 137 2.53 2.88 6.86
C THR A 137 3.84 2.18 6.46
N THR A 138 5.00 2.77 6.77
CA THR A 138 6.33 2.20 6.55
C THR A 138 6.49 0.87 7.27
N TYR A 139 6.00 0.76 8.50
CA TYR A 139 6.06 -0.49 9.24
C TYR A 139 5.20 -1.56 8.57
N LEU A 140 4.01 -1.20 8.08
CA LEU A 140 3.13 -2.13 7.35
C LEU A 140 3.81 -2.62 6.06
N CYS A 141 4.41 -1.72 5.29
CA CYS A 141 5.19 -2.05 4.10
C CYS A 141 6.45 -2.87 4.43
N TYR A 142 7.06 -2.66 5.60
CA TYR A 142 8.17 -3.48 6.08
C TYR A 142 7.72 -4.92 6.34
N GLN A 143 6.55 -5.14 6.94
CA GLN A 143 5.97 -6.48 7.13
C GLN A 143 5.78 -7.20 5.79
N VAL A 144 5.29 -6.47 4.77
CA VAL A 144 5.09 -6.99 3.42
C VAL A 144 6.43 -7.32 2.74
N SER A 145 7.42 -6.43 2.82
CA SER A 145 8.71 -6.62 2.14
C SER A 145 9.59 -7.73 2.73
N GLN A 146 9.22 -8.32 3.87
CA GLN A 146 9.93 -9.47 4.42
C GLN A 146 9.92 -10.66 3.45
N LYS A 147 11.09 -10.98 2.92
CA LYS A 147 11.34 -12.25 2.23
C LYS A 147 11.51 -13.34 3.28
N LYS A 148 10.88 -14.50 3.08
CA LYS A 148 11.26 -15.72 3.82
C LYS A 148 12.75 -15.91 3.58
N ARG A 149 13.58 -15.84 4.64
CA ARG A 149 14.98 -16.28 4.56
C ARG A 149 14.95 -17.76 4.13
N ARG A 150 15.19 -18.03 2.85
CA ARG A 150 15.62 -19.36 2.43
C ARG A 150 17.03 -19.48 2.98
N PHE A 151 17.21 -20.31 4.01
CA PHE A 151 18.52 -20.84 4.32
C PHE A 151 18.99 -21.53 3.05
N VAL A 152 19.93 -20.90 2.34
CA VAL A 152 20.70 -21.61 1.33
C VAL A 152 21.61 -22.51 2.15
N ASP A 153 21.31 -23.80 2.16
CA ASP A 153 22.18 -24.77 2.79
C ASP A 153 23.54 -24.72 2.08
N CYS A 154 24.57 -24.26 2.80
CA CYS A 154 25.91 -24.03 2.26
C CYS A 154 26.70 -25.34 2.09
N SER A 155 26.06 -26.49 2.35
CA SER A 155 26.64 -27.83 2.25
C SER A 155 27.10 -28.20 0.83
N TYR A 156 26.63 -27.52 -0.22
CA TYR A 156 27.05 -27.78 -1.61
C TYR A 156 28.41 -27.18 -2.02
N TRP A 157 29.02 -26.31 -1.21
CA TRP A 157 30.33 -25.71 -1.53
C TRP A 157 31.54 -26.55 -1.07
N LEU A 158 31.33 -27.65 -0.33
CA LEU A 158 32.40 -28.48 0.21
C LEU A 158 32.84 -29.66 -0.68
N TYR A 159 32.23 -29.87 -1.84
CA TYR A 159 32.51 -31.02 -2.72
C TYR A 159 33.28 -30.70 -4.01
N LEU A 160 33.87 -29.51 -4.13
CA LEU A 160 34.71 -29.11 -5.27
C LEU A 160 36.16 -28.77 -4.87
N ARG A 161 36.74 -29.53 -3.94
CA ARG A 161 38.18 -29.53 -3.68
C ARG A 161 38.78 -30.91 -3.86
#